data_AF-A0A1L8R923-F1
#
_entry.id   AF-A0A1L8R923-F1
#
_cell.length_a   1.000
_cell.length_b   1.000
_cell.length_c   1.000
_cell.angle_alpha   90.00
_cell.angle_beta   90.00
_cell.angle_gamma   90.00
#
_symmetry.space_group_name_H-M   'P 1'
#
loop_
_entity.id
_entity.type
_entity.pdbx_description
1 polymer ?
#
loop_
_entity_poly.entity_id
_entity_poly.type
_entity_poly.pdbx_seq_one_letter_code
_entity_poly.pdbx_strand_id
1 'polypeptide(L)'
;MKRYGLVHYVSRKLKYVILYLDETGFEETMEKIEHLHFVRNVEPSYRPDVEMNFADKIGTKAAYQVADDDGFDVEEMNTTIRLAENV
;
A
#
# COMPACT_ATOMS: atom_id res chain seq x y z
N MET A 1 -5.28 14.59 13.67
CA MET A 1 -4.86 13.43 12.85
C MET A 1 -5.96 12.92 11.92
N LYS A 2 -7.16 12.53 12.38
CA LYS A 2 -8.27 12.09 11.49
C LYS A 2 -8.72 13.10 10.41
N ARG A 3 -8.27 14.36 10.50
CA ARG A 3 -8.54 15.42 9.52
C ARG A 3 -7.57 15.44 8.34
N TYR A 4 -6.44 14.73 8.44
CA TYR A 4 -5.38 14.78 7.43
C TYR A 4 -5.37 13.52 6.57
N GLY A 5 -5.85 12.37 7.06
CA GLY A 5 -5.88 11.13 6.30
C GLY A 5 -6.23 9.91 7.15
N LEU A 6 -6.02 8.74 6.57
CA LEU A 6 -6.19 7.46 7.25
C LEU A 6 -4.99 7.20 8.17
N VAL A 7 -5.26 6.88 9.42
CA VAL A 7 -4.21 6.54 10.39
C VAL A 7 -4.03 5.03 10.40
N HIS A 8 -2.87 4.56 9.96
CA HIS A 8 -2.53 3.13 9.96
C HIS A 8 -2.05 2.67 11.32
N TYR A 9 -1.20 3.48 11.97
CA TYR A 9 -0.58 3.09 13.22
C TYR A 9 -0.24 4.29 14.09
N VAL A 10 -0.34 4.11 15.41
CA VAL A 10 0.01 5.12 16.41
C VAL A 10 0.85 4.47 17.50
N SER A 11 2.09 4.94 17.66
CA SER A 11 2.94 4.53 18.77
C SER A 11 2.81 5.50 19.95
N ARG A 12 2.24 5.04 21.06
CA ARG A 12 2.14 5.85 22.30
C ARG A 12 3.48 6.00 23.02
N LYS A 13 4.34 4.99 22.94
CA LYS A 13 5.65 4.97 23.63
C LYS A 13 6.68 5.84 22.91
N LEU A 14 6.77 5.71 21.59
CA LEU A 14 7.75 6.43 20.76
C LEU A 14 7.20 7.76 20.20
N LYS A 15 5.89 8.00 20.30
CA LYS A 15 5.22 9.24 19.90
C LYS A 15 5.35 9.56 18.40
N TYR A 16 5.06 8.58 17.56
CA TYR A 16 4.95 8.76 16.11
C TYR A 16 3.66 8.15 15.56
N VAL A 17 3.29 8.55 14.35
CA VAL A 17 2.08 8.11 13.64
C VAL A 17 2.46 7.77 12.21
N ILE A 18 1.89 6.69 11.67
CA ILE A 18 1.94 6.36 10.25
C ILE A 18 0.59 6.69 9.65
N LEU A 19 0.58 7.56 8.65
CA LEU A 19 -0.61 7.98 7.91
C LEU A 19 -0.50 7.52 6.46
N TYR A 20 -1.65 7.24 5.86
CA TYR A 20 -1.78 7.01 4.43
C TYR A 20 -2.67 8.08 3.85
N LEU A 21 -2.22 8.57 2.71
CA LEU A 21 -2.70 9.74 2.03
C LEU A 21 -2.74 9.43 0.53
N ASP A 22 -3.71 10.02 -0.14
CA ASP A 22 -3.76 10.00 -1.60
C ASP A 22 -2.70 10.95 -2.18
N GLU A 23 -2.09 10.57 -3.31
CA GLU A 23 -1.01 11.34 -3.94
C GLU A 23 -1.44 12.77 -4.30
N THR A 24 -2.70 12.95 -4.72
CA THR A 24 -3.23 14.25 -5.17
C THR A 24 -3.20 15.34 -4.10
N GLY A 25 -3.18 14.96 -2.82
CA GLY A 25 -3.17 15.89 -1.69
C GLY A 25 -1.97 15.73 -0.76
N PHE A 26 -0.95 14.99 -1.19
CA PHE A 26 0.18 14.61 -0.36
C PHE A 26 1.00 15.83 0.09
N GLU A 27 1.44 16.66 -0.85
CA GLU A 27 2.31 17.81 -0.57
C GLU A 27 1.63 18.83 0.35
N GLU A 28 0.39 19.23 0.04
CA GLU A 28 -0.35 20.20 0.85
C GLU A 28 -0.59 19.68 2.28
N THR A 29 -0.88 18.38 2.42
CA THR A 29 -1.09 17.76 3.73
C THR A 29 0.20 17.64 4.51
N MET A 30 1.31 17.33 3.84
CA MET A 30 2.65 17.27 4.43
C MET A 30 3.04 18.62 5.03
N GLU A 31 2.93 19.71 4.26
CA GLU A 31 3.24 21.07 4.73
C GLU A 31 2.37 21.46 5.94
N LYS A 32 1.06 21.18 5.88
CA LYS A 32 0.14 21.44 7.00
C LYS A 32 0.54 20.69 8.27
N ILE A 33 1.00 19.44 8.14
CA ILE A 33 1.42 18.63 9.29
C ILE A 33 2.75 19.15 9.85
N GLU A 34 3.68 19.56 8.99
CA GLU A 34 4.98 20.08 9.40
C GLU A 34 4.86 21.39 10.20
N HIS A 35 3.88 22.24 9.88
CA HIS A 35 3.61 23.48 10.61
C HIS A 35 2.99 23.27 12.00
N LEU A 36 2.63 22.04 12.38
CA LEU A 36 2.05 21.77 13.70
C LEU A 36 3.15 21.81 14.77
N HIS A 37 2.99 22.68 15.77
CA HIS A 37 3.96 22.90 16.86
C HIS A 37 4.36 21.64 17.66
N PHE A 38 3.58 20.56 17.60
CA PHE A 38 3.87 19.30 18.29
C PHE A 38 4.51 18.23 17.38
N VAL A 39 4.70 18.54 16.10
CA VAL A 39 5.38 17.67 15.13
C VAL A 39 6.84 18.07 15.08
N ARG A 40 7.73 17.08 15.15
CA ARG A 40 9.19 17.32 15.10
C ARG A 40 9.77 17.21 13.70
N ASN A 41 9.22 16.31 12.90
CA ASN A 41 9.65 15.99 11.54
C ASN A 41 8.53 15.22 10.84
N VAL A 42 8.45 15.35 9.51
CA VAL A 42 7.57 14.58 8.64
C VAL A 42 8.42 13.96 7.53
N GLU A 43 8.27 12.64 7.33
CA GLU A 43 9.02 11.91 6.30
C GLU A 43 8.04 11.26 5.30
N PRO A 44 8.23 11.47 3.98
CA PRO A 44 7.45 10.81 2.95
C PRO A 44 7.76 9.31 2.88
N SER A 45 6.78 8.50 2.49
CA SER A 45 7.02 7.08 2.23
C SER A 45 7.51 6.87 0.80
N TYR A 46 8.72 6.31 0.66
CA TYR A 46 9.28 5.89 -0.63
C TYR A 46 8.77 4.52 -1.12
N ARG A 47 7.71 3.97 -0.49
CA ARG A 47 7.15 2.67 -0.88
C ARG A 47 6.70 2.61 -2.35
N PRO A 48 6.09 3.66 -2.95
CA PRO A 48 5.73 3.66 -4.36
C PRO A 48 6.94 3.59 -5.30
N ASP A 49 8.07 4.14 -4.89
CA ASP A 49 9.30 4.19 -5.70
C ASP A 49 10.04 2.85 -5.74
N VAL A 50 9.63 1.88 -4.92
CA VAL A 50 10.22 0.54 -4.91
C VAL A 50 9.70 -0.23 -6.12
N GLU A 51 10.56 -0.40 -7.13
CA GLU A 51 10.31 -1.27 -8.27
C GLU A 51 10.02 -2.71 -7.79
N MET A 52 8.75 -3.11 -7.86
CA MET A 52 8.33 -4.50 -7.61
C MET A 52 8.47 -5.40 -8.85
N ASN A 53 8.93 -4.84 -9.97
CA ASN A 53 9.19 -5.64 -11.16
C ASN A 53 10.57 -6.29 -11.05
N PHE A 54 10.58 -7.52 -10.51
CA PHE A 54 11.79 -8.33 -10.37
C PHE A 54 12.14 -9.12 -11.64
N ALA A 55 11.32 -9.03 -12.70
CA ALA A 55 11.46 -9.88 -13.89
C ALA A 55 12.84 -9.70 -14.57
N ASP A 56 13.39 -8.49 -14.56
CA ASP A 56 14.65 -8.18 -15.23
C ASP A 56 15.89 -8.43 -14.34
N LYS A 57 15.75 -8.37 -13.01
CA LYS A 57 16.86 -8.53 -12.05
C LYS A 57 17.03 -9.96 -11.56
N ILE A 58 15.94 -10.73 -11.54
CA ILE A 58 15.97 -12.16 -11.24
C ILE A 58 16.00 -12.90 -12.57
N GLY A 59 17.20 -12.99 -13.15
CA GLY A 59 17.42 -13.83 -14.31
C GLY A 59 16.96 -15.26 -14.03
N THR A 60 15.97 -15.72 -14.80
CA THR A 60 15.59 -17.13 -15.02
C THR A 60 15.07 -17.92 -13.81
N LYS A 61 13.78 -18.30 -13.87
CA LYS A 61 13.13 -19.57 -13.43
C LYS A 61 13.42 -20.17 -12.03
N ALA A 62 14.33 -19.62 -11.23
CA ALA A 62 14.77 -20.17 -9.95
C ALA A 62 14.18 -19.44 -8.72
N ALA A 63 13.65 -18.22 -8.89
CA ALA A 63 13.00 -17.49 -7.79
C ALA A 63 11.51 -17.81 -7.64
N TYR A 64 10.89 -18.40 -8.66
CA TYR A 64 9.62 -19.09 -8.50
C TYR A 64 9.93 -20.53 -8.12
N GLN A 65 10.56 -20.75 -6.96
CA GLN A 65 10.25 -21.99 -6.25
C GLN A 65 8.80 -21.83 -5.82
N VAL A 66 7.89 -22.27 -6.68
CA VAL A 66 6.63 -22.84 -6.20
C VAL A 66 7.13 -24.00 -5.35
N ALA A 67 7.36 -23.74 -4.07
CA ALA A 67 7.21 -24.80 -3.10
C ALA A 67 5.81 -25.33 -3.39
N ASP A 68 5.70 -26.62 -3.62
CA ASP A 68 4.43 -27.32 -3.56
C ASP A 68 3.88 -27.08 -2.15
N ASP A 69 3.28 -25.90 -1.93
CA ASP A 69 2.61 -25.51 -0.70
C ASP A 69 1.25 -26.19 -0.76
N ASP A 70 1.20 -27.27 -0.02
CA ASP A 70 0.06 -28.04 0.39
C ASP A 70 -1.08 -27.12 0.90
N GLY A 71 -1.92 -26.71 -0.04
CA GLY A 71 -3.37 -26.60 0.16
C GLY A 71 -3.92 -25.27 0.61
N PHE A 72 -4.48 -24.52 -0.35
CA PHE A 72 -5.90 -24.12 -0.29
C PHE A 72 -6.44 -24.21 -1.71
N ASP A 73 -7.27 -25.21 -2.01
CA ASP A 73 -8.14 -25.19 -3.19
C ASP A 73 -9.10 -24.01 -3.02
N VAL A 74 -8.75 -22.86 -3.60
CA VAL A 74 -9.76 -21.85 -3.88
C VAL A 74 -10.58 -22.44 -5.03
N GLU A 75 -11.65 -23.15 -4.70
CA GLU A 75 -12.70 -23.40 -5.67
C GLU A 75 -13.10 -22.04 -6.23
N GLU A 76 -12.71 -21.76 -7.48
CA GLU A 76 -13.23 -20.64 -8.24
C GLU A 76 -14.74 -20.86 -8.31
N MET A 77 -15.49 -20.30 -7.35
CA MET A 77 -16.92 -20.16 -7.50
C MET A 77 -17.12 -19.31 -8.75
N ASN A 78 -17.45 -19.99 -9.84
CA ASN A 78 -17.73 -19.44 -11.15
C ASN A 78 -18.85 -18.40 -11.04
N THR A 79 -18.50 -17.17 -10.69
CA THR A 79 -19.29 -15.99 -10.99
C THR A 79 -19.22 -15.76 -12.49
N THR A 80 -20.06 -16.49 -13.21
CA THR A 80 -20.40 -16.20 -14.61
C THR A 80 -20.97 -14.80 -14.67
N ILE A 81 -20.17 -13.83 -15.12
CA ILE A 81 -20.65 -12.50 -15.46
C ILE A 81 -21.52 -12.66 -16.72
N ARG A 82 -22.84 -12.70 -16.53
CA ARG A 82 -23.79 -12.59 -17.64
C ARG A 82 -23.76 -11.12 -18.09
N LEU A 83 -23.03 -10.84 -19.16
CA LEU A 83 -23.19 -9.60 -19.91
C LEU A 83 -24.65 -9.53 -20.38
N ALA A 84 -25.36 -8.51 -19.92
CA ALA A 84 -26.73 -8.27 -20.31
C ALA A 84 -26.79 -8.07 -21.84
N GLU A 85 -27.67 -8.83 -22.48
CA GLU A 85 -28.10 -8.59 -23.84
C GLU A 85 -28.65 -7.16 -23.98
N ASN A 86 -28.23 -6.50 -25.06
CA ASN A 86 -28.82 -5.36 -25.79
C ASN A 86 -27.63 -4.67 -26.50
N VAL A 87 -27.50 -4.62 -27.83
CA VAL A 87 -28.46 -4.49 -28.95
C VAL A 87 -27.88 -5.19 -30.18
#